data_AF-A0A9P7FMJ4-F1
#
_entry.id   AF-A0A9P7FMJ4-F1
#
_cell.length_a   1.000
_cell.length_b   1.000
_cell.length_c   1.000
_cell.angle_alpha   90.00
_cell.angle_beta   90.00
_cell.angle_gamma   90.00
#
_symmetry.space_group_name_H-M   'P 1'
#
loop_
_entity.id
_entity.type
_entity.pdbx_description
1 polymer ?
#
loop_
_entity_poly.entity_id
_entity_poly.type
_entity_poly.pdbx_seq_one_letter_code
_entity_poly.pdbx_strand_id
1 'polypeptide(L)'
;MAFATEDSTIPDIIASMQTLGLDETDDEEGLNKMLSSASTIEDARWAPHSSKTMFMLDLLDNLPRLRLSDDHIKAIIWAMRECGTPGVPSFYALRKKQAALTKEVGIKTQQHTSPLGNQFYLNHPVDLIAL
;
A
#
# COMPACT_ATOMS: atom_id res chain seq x y z
N MET A 1 -12.88 48.84 22.92
CA MET A 1 -14.28 48.81 23.40
C MET A 1 -15.07 48.15 22.27
N ALA A 2 -15.67 46.96 22.33
CA ALA A 2 -15.91 45.89 23.31
C ALA A 2 -16.21 44.60 22.48
N PHE A 3 -15.63 43.43 22.79
CA PHE A 3 -16.26 42.18 23.29
C PHE A 3 -17.54 41.72 22.54
N ALA A 4 -17.47 40.64 21.73
CA ALA A 4 -17.84 39.24 22.06
C ALA A 4 -19.37 39.00 21.88
N THR A 5 -19.94 37.96 21.29
CA THR A 5 -19.56 36.56 21.01
C THR A 5 -20.47 36.05 19.86
N GLU A 6 -19.92 35.33 18.89
CA GLU A 6 -20.73 34.48 18.01
C GLU A 6 -21.29 33.34 18.87
N ASP A 7 -22.60 33.35 19.09
CA ASP A 7 -23.33 32.29 19.79
C ASP A 7 -23.23 31.01 18.95
N SER A 8 -22.18 30.23 19.18
CA SER A 8 -22.14 28.83 18.76
C SER A 8 -23.23 28.12 19.54
N THR A 9 -24.38 27.93 18.88
CA THR A 9 -25.53 27.29 19.49
C THR A 9 -25.12 25.90 19.96
N ILE A 10 -25.36 25.60 21.24
CA ILE A 10 -25.17 24.30 21.89
C ILE A 10 -25.43 23.08 20.97
N PRO A 11 -26.46 23.04 20.10
CA PRO A 11 -26.63 21.97 19.12
C PRO A 11 -25.47 21.75 18.12
N ASP A 12 -24.76 22.79 17.67
CA ASP A 12 -23.58 22.64 16.80
C ASP A 12 -22.38 22.07 17.56
N ILE A 13 -22.25 22.42 18.84
CA ILE A 13 -21.25 21.83 19.73
C ILE A 13 -21.59 20.36 19.99
N ILE A 14 -22.86 20.02 20.19
CA ILE A 14 -23.31 18.64 20.36
C ILE A 14 -23.10 17.84 19.07
N ALA A 15 -23.43 18.39 17.90
CA ALA A 15 -23.23 17.73 16.61
C ALA A 15 -21.74 17.50 16.30
N SER A 16 -20.88 18.47 16.64
CA SER A 16 -19.42 18.32 16.50
C SER A 16 -18.85 17.32 17.51
N MET A 17 -19.34 17.27 18.74
CA MET A 17 -18.97 16.25 19.74
C MET A 17 -19.41 14.84 19.34
N GLN A 18 -20.59 14.69 18.73
CA GLN A 18 -21.07 13.43 18.14
C GLN A 18 -20.24 13.00 16.93
N THR A 19 -19.83 13.96 16.08
CA THR A 19 -18.95 13.71 14.93
C THR A 19 -17.55 13.30 15.37
N LEU A 20 -17.08 13.80 16.52
CA LEU A 20 -15.78 13.47 17.11
C LEU A 20 -15.81 12.23 18.02
N GLY A 21 -16.97 11.60 18.22
CA GLY A 21 -17.11 10.35 18.98
C GLY A 21 -16.78 10.47 20.47
N LEU A 22 -17.01 11.64 21.07
CA LEU A 22 -16.76 11.92 22.50
C LEU A 22 -17.97 11.58 23.40
N ASP A 23 -18.99 10.91 22.86
CA ASP A 23 -20.08 10.38 23.67
C ASP A 23 -19.58 9.07 24.30
N GLU A 24 -19.27 9.12 25.60
CA GLU A 24 -18.71 8.02 26.39
C GLU A 24 -19.74 6.90 26.57
N THR A 25 -19.97 6.13 25.50
CA THR A 25 -20.28 4.71 25.65
C THR A 25 -18.94 4.00 25.49
N ASP A 26 -18.42 3.45 26.60
CA ASP A 26 -17.21 2.59 26.68
C ASP A 26 -17.40 1.27 25.90
N ASP A 27 -17.79 1.39 24.63
CA ASP A 27 -17.92 0.29 23.69
C ASP A 27 -16.55 0.11 23.03
N GLU A 28 -15.66 -0.63 23.72
CA GLU A 28 -14.38 -1.12 23.18
C GLU A 28 -14.52 -1.69 21.76
N GLU A 29 -15.68 -2.28 21.45
CA GLU A 29 -16.02 -2.82 20.13
C GLU A 29 -16.21 -1.71 19.06
N GLY A 30 -16.78 -0.57 19.44
CA GLY A 30 -16.95 0.61 18.57
C GLY A 30 -15.62 1.30 18.27
N LEU A 31 -14.76 1.43 19.28
CA LEU A 31 -13.41 2.00 19.11
C LEU A 31 -12.53 1.11 18.22
N ASN A 32 -12.58 -0.21 18.41
CA ASN A 32 -11.85 -1.17 17.58
C ASN A 32 -12.39 -1.21 16.13
N LYS A 33 -13.70 -1.05 15.95
CA LYS A 33 -14.33 -0.90 14.63
C LYS A 33 -13.92 0.41 13.93
N MET A 34 -13.79 1.51 14.67
CA MET A 34 -13.31 2.78 14.13
C MET A 34 -11.82 2.72 13.76
N LEU A 35 -10.97 2.14 14.61
CA LEU A 35 -9.55 1.90 14.35
C LEU A 35 -9.31 0.98 13.14
N SER A 36 -10.11 -0.09 13.00
CA SER A 36 -10.04 -0.98 11.83
C SER A 36 -10.61 -0.35 10.55
N SER A 37 -11.58 0.55 10.66
CA SER A 37 -12.04 1.35 9.51
C SER A 37 -10.99 2.38 9.08
N ALA A 38 -10.25 2.97 10.01
CA ALA A 38 -9.15 3.89 9.71
C ALA A 38 -7.96 3.17 9.06
N SER A 39 -7.62 1.96 9.52
CA SER A 39 -6.57 1.14 8.88
C SER A 39 -6.94 0.72 7.47
N THR A 40 -8.20 0.37 7.21
CA THR A 40 -8.67 0.02 5.86
C THR A 40 -8.67 1.22 4.90
N ILE A 41 -8.94 2.45 5.37
CA ILE A 41 -8.78 3.67 4.55
C ILE A 41 -7.30 3.92 4.23
N GLU A 42 -6.40 3.76 5.21
CA GLU A 42 -4.96 3.88 4.98
C GLU A 42 -4.40 2.82 4.03
N ASP A 43 -4.98 1.62 4.02
CA ASP A 43 -4.58 0.54 3.11
C ASP A 43 -5.15 0.75 1.70
N ALA A 44 -6.37 1.31 1.58
CA ALA A 44 -6.96 1.68 0.30
C ALA A 44 -6.13 2.73 -0.46
N ARG A 45 -5.42 3.62 0.25
CA ARG A 45 -4.54 4.63 -0.38
C ARG A 45 -3.36 4.01 -1.15
N TRP A 46 -3.00 2.76 -0.85
CA TRP A 46 -1.90 2.06 -1.50
C TRP A 46 -2.36 1.14 -2.63
N ALA A 47 -3.62 1.26 -3.09
CA ALA A 47 -4.11 0.52 -4.25
C ALA A 47 -3.17 0.71 -5.46
N PRO A 48 -2.83 -0.37 -6.20
CA PRO A 48 -3.42 -1.71 -6.16
C PRO A 48 -2.85 -2.65 -5.07
N HIS A 49 -1.88 -2.20 -4.30
CA HIS A 49 -1.28 -2.95 -3.19
C HIS A 49 -2.19 -2.91 -1.95
N SER A 50 -2.12 -3.95 -1.11
CA SER A 50 -2.99 -4.09 0.06
C SER A 50 -2.53 -3.31 1.29
N SER A 51 -1.30 -2.80 1.30
CA SER A 51 -0.73 -2.05 2.42
C SER A 51 0.52 -1.28 1.97
N LYS A 52 0.96 -0.32 2.80
CA LYS A 52 2.19 0.45 2.56
C LYS A 52 3.43 -0.44 2.43
N THR A 53 3.57 -1.40 3.33
CA THR A 53 4.71 -2.33 3.38
C THR A 53 4.74 -3.24 2.16
N MET A 54 3.58 -3.65 1.66
CA MET A 54 3.44 -4.42 0.43
C MET A 54 3.98 -3.64 -0.78
N PHE A 55 3.59 -2.37 -0.91
CA PHE A 55 4.09 -1.48 -1.96
C PHE A 55 5.60 -1.26 -1.85
N MET A 56 6.13 -0.98 -0.65
CA MET A 56 7.56 -0.73 -0.47
C MET A 56 8.42 -1.95 -0.81
N LEU A 57 8.00 -3.15 -0.42
CA LEU A 57 8.69 -4.39 -0.77
C LEU A 57 8.66 -4.67 -2.28
N ASP A 58 7.52 -4.40 -2.91
CA ASP A 58 7.38 -4.56 -4.35
C ASP A 58 8.27 -3.55 -5.11
N LEU A 59 8.32 -2.31 -4.65
CA LEU A 59 9.21 -1.29 -5.22
C LEU A 59 10.68 -1.71 -5.09
N LEU A 60 11.11 -2.15 -3.91
CA LEU A 60 12.50 -2.57 -3.65
C LEU A 60 12.95 -3.71 -4.57
N ASP A 61 12.07 -4.67 -4.85
CA ASP A 61 12.37 -5.81 -5.72
C ASP A 61 12.39 -5.44 -7.21
N ASN A 62 11.67 -4.38 -7.60
CA ASN A 62 11.54 -3.94 -8.99
C ASN A 62 12.40 -2.71 -9.37
N LEU A 63 13.33 -2.27 -8.51
CA LEU A 63 14.17 -1.12 -8.81
C LEU A 63 15.08 -1.38 -10.04
N PRO A 64 15.16 -0.45 -11.00
CA PRO A 64 16.02 -0.60 -12.15
C PRO A 64 17.48 -0.67 -11.69
N ARG A 65 18.13 -1.81 -11.97
CA ARG A 65 19.52 -2.17 -11.62
C ARG A 65 19.75 -2.77 -10.24
N LEU A 66 18.72 -2.99 -9.43
CA LEU A 66 18.82 -3.76 -8.19
C LEU A 66 18.15 -5.12 -8.38
N ARG A 67 18.95 -6.19 -8.46
CA ARG A 67 18.44 -7.57 -8.57
C ARG A 67 18.61 -8.24 -7.22
N LEU A 68 17.57 -8.19 -6.39
CA LEU A 68 17.53 -8.93 -5.14
C LEU A 68 17.17 -10.40 -5.43
N SER A 69 17.86 -11.33 -4.75
CA SER A 69 17.48 -12.73 -4.80
C SER A 69 16.28 -12.98 -3.90
N ASP A 70 15.63 -14.13 -4.08
CA ASP A 70 14.54 -14.56 -3.18
C ASP A 70 14.99 -14.57 -1.71
N ASP A 71 16.24 -14.95 -1.44
CA ASP A 71 16.77 -15.00 -0.09
C ASP A 71 17.04 -13.61 0.49
N HIS A 72 17.46 -12.64 -0.34
CA HIS A 72 17.53 -11.23 0.09
C HIS A 72 16.16 -10.69 0.48
N ILE A 73 15.12 -10.96 -0.32
CA ILE A 73 13.76 -10.50 -0.02
C ILE A 73 13.22 -11.17 1.25
N LYS A 74 13.46 -12.48 1.44
CA LYS A 74 13.09 -13.18 2.68
C LYS A 74 13.78 -12.58 3.90
N ALA A 75 15.08 -12.25 3.80
CA ALA A 75 15.84 -11.64 4.87
C ALA A 75 15.29 -10.24 5.23
N ILE A 76 14.93 -9.43 4.23
CA ILE A 76 14.31 -8.11 4.43
C ILE A 76 12.94 -8.26 5.10
N ILE A 77 12.09 -9.17 4.63
CA ILE A 77 10.77 -9.44 5.23
C ILE A 77 10.93 -9.90 6.68
N TRP A 78 11.90 -10.76 6.95
CA TRP A 78 12.21 -11.20 8.31
C TRP A 78 12.62 -10.02 9.19
N ALA A 79 13.59 -9.20 8.75
CA ALA A 79 14.03 -8.03 9.50
C ALA A 79 12.88 -7.04 9.78
N MET A 80 11.99 -6.80 8.82
CA MET A 80 10.83 -5.91 9.01
C MET A 80 9.84 -6.46 10.06
N ARG A 81 9.70 -7.79 10.15
CA ARG A 81 8.87 -8.44 11.17
C ARG A 81 9.50 -8.33 12.56
N GLU A 82 10.81 -8.52 12.67
CA GLU A 82 11.54 -8.32 13.93
C GLU A 82 11.45 -6.87 14.41
N CYS A 83 11.41 -5.89 13.49
CA CYS A 83 11.19 -4.49 13.83
C CYS A 83 9.74 -4.13 14.19
N GLY A 84 8.81 -5.10 14.21
CA GLY A 84 7.41 -4.87 14.58
C GLY A 84 6.61 -4.07 13.54
N THR A 85 7.04 -4.06 12.28
CA THR A 85 6.34 -3.28 11.23
C THR A 85 4.95 -3.89 10.98
N PRO A 86 3.85 -3.12 11.06
CA PRO A 86 2.51 -3.63 10.82
C PRO A 86 2.31 -3.97 9.33
N GLY A 87 1.48 -4.98 9.07
CA GLY A 87 1.04 -5.32 7.71
C GLY A 87 2.12 -5.92 6.80
N VAL A 88 3.23 -6.43 7.32
CA VAL A 88 4.29 -7.05 6.50
C VAL A 88 3.78 -8.33 5.84
N PRO A 89 3.78 -8.41 4.49
CA PRO A 89 3.31 -9.59 3.78
C PRO A 89 4.23 -10.80 4.02
N SER A 90 3.71 -12.00 3.76
CA SER A 90 4.59 -13.16 3.57
C SER A 90 5.28 -13.06 2.20
N PHE A 91 6.45 -13.70 2.07
CA PHE A 91 7.14 -13.80 0.78
C PHE A 91 6.22 -14.35 -0.33
N TYR A 92 5.41 -15.35 0.00
CA TYR A 92 4.43 -15.91 -0.94
C TYR A 92 3.34 -14.90 -1.33
N ALA A 93 2.81 -14.13 -0.38
CA ALA A 93 1.82 -13.10 -0.66
C ALA A 93 2.40 -12.00 -1.57
N LEU A 94 3.67 -11.62 -1.35
CA LEU A 94 4.41 -10.69 -2.20
C LEU A 94 4.49 -11.20 -3.65
N ARG A 95 5.02 -12.40 -3.86
CA ARG A 95 5.14 -13.01 -5.20
C ARG A 95 3.78 -13.21 -5.89
N LYS A 96 2.75 -13.60 -5.14
CA LYS A 96 1.39 -13.76 -5.69
C LYS A 96 0.80 -12.45 -6.20
N LYS A 97 0.98 -11.35 -5.46
CA LYS A 97 0.51 -10.03 -5.87
C LYS A 97 1.32 -9.47 -7.03
N GLN A 98 2.64 -9.61 -7.02
CA GLN A 98 3.49 -9.28 -8.17
C GLN A 98 3.01 -9.96 -9.45
N ALA A 99 2.76 -11.28 -9.39
CA ALA A 99 2.26 -12.03 -10.54
C ALA A 99 0.87 -11.55 -10.98
N ALA A 100 -0.01 -11.19 -10.05
CA ALA A 100 -1.32 -10.63 -10.35
C ALA A 100 -1.21 -9.26 -11.06
N LEU A 101 -0.36 -8.36 -10.56
CA LEU A 101 -0.12 -7.05 -11.16
C LEU A 101 0.51 -7.18 -12.55
N THR A 102 1.51 -8.04 -12.72
CA THR A 102 2.10 -8.29 -14.04
C THR A 102 1.07 -8.80 -15.04
N LYS A 103 0.12 -9.65 -14.60
CA LYS A 103 -0.96 -10.15 -15.44
C LYS A 103 -1.97 -9.06 -15.81
N GLU A 104 -2.26 -8.15 -14.89
CA GLU A 104 -3.19 -7.04 -15.09
C GLU A 104 -2.64 -6.01 -16.08
N VAL A 105 -1.36 -5.65 -15.94
CA VAL A 105 -0.67 -4.71 -16.84
C VAL A 105 -0.49 -5.31 -18.24
N GLY A 106 -0.31 -6.63 -18.36
CA GLY A 106 -0.36 -7.33 -19.64
C GLY A 106 0.82 -7.11 -20.59
N ILE A 107 1.85 -6.37 -20.18
CA ILE A 107 3.08 -6.16 -20.97
C ILE A 107 3.85 -7.48 -21.07
N LYS A 108 4.08 -7.94 -22.29
CA LYS A 108 4.88 -9.15 -22.55
C LYS A 108 6.31 -8.78 -22.91
N THR A 109 7.25 -9.26 -22.09
CA THR A 109 8.67 -9.20 -22.40
C THR A 109 9.01 -10.30 -23.41
N GLN A 110 9.52 -9.91 -24.58
CA GLN A 110 9.93 -10.81 -25.64
C GLN A 110 11.43 -11.08 -25.56
N GLN A 111 11.81 -12.35 -25.69
CA GLN A 111 13.20 -12.76 -25.79
C GLN A 111 13.67 -12.63 -27.24
N HIS A 112 14.81 -12.02 -27.43
CA HIS A 112 15.48 -11.88 -28.71
C HIS A 112 16.93 -12.32 -28.59
N THR A 113 17.45 -12.85 -29.70
CA THR A 113 18.84 -13.28 -29.79
C THR A 113 19.52 -12.44 -30.86
N SER A 114 20.66 -11.83 -30.53
CA SER A 114 21.43 -11.03 -31.49
C SER A 114 22.09 -11.94 -32.52
N PRO A 115 22.51 -11.41 -33.67
CA PRO A 115 23.35 -12.15 -34.62
C PRO A 115 24.66 -12.66 -33.99
N LEU A 116 25.11 -12.05 -32.89
CA LEU A 116 26.30 -12.47 -32.12
C LEU A 116 25.98 -13.48 -31.00
N GLY A 117 24.73 -13.94 -30.89
CA GLY A 117 24.29 -14.92 -29.87
C GLY A 117 23.93 -14.33 -28.51
N ASN A 118 23.94 -13.00 -28.35
CA ASN A 118 23.55 -12.37 -27.09
C ASN A 118 22.04 -12.43 -26.91
N GLN A 119 21.57 -12.93 -25.75
CA GLN A 119 20.15 -12.95 -25.41
C GLN A 119 19.77 -11.64 -24.72
N PHE A 120 18.72 -10.99 -25.22
CA PHE A 120 18.15 -9.78 -24.63
C PHE A 120 16.64 -9.89 -24.55
N TYR A 121 16.08 -9.17 -23.59
CA TYR A 121 14.66 -9.17 -23.29
C TYR A 121 14.14 -7.74 -23.50
N LEU A 122 13.16 -7.58 -24.39
CA LEU A 122 12.59 -6.29 -24.74
C LEU A 122 11.07 -6.34 -24.64
N ASN A 123 10.49 -5.27 -24.11
CA ASN A 123 9.06 -5.03 -24.22
C ASN A 123 8.79 -4.36 -25.57
N HIS A 124 7.66 -4.68 -26.21
CA HIS A 124 7.31 -4.05 -27.48
C HIS A 124 6.95 -2.57 -27.22
N PRO A 125 7.58 -1.60 -27.92
CA PRO A 125 7.43 -0.19 -27.58
C PRO A 125 6.00 0.33 -27.73
N VAL A 126 5.22 -0.22 -28.67
CA VAL A 126 3.81 0.13 -28.82
C VAL A 126 3.00 -0.27 -27.58
N ASP A 127 3.29 -1.45 -27.01
CA ASP A 127 2.60 -1.96 -25.83
C ASP A 127 2.94 -1.10 -24.59
N LEU A 128 4.12 -0.48 -24.56
CA LEU A 128 4.52 0.43 -23.49
C LEU A 128 3.84 1.81 -23.59
N ILE A 129 3.59 2.29 -24.80
CA ILE A 129 2.98 3.61 -25.04
C ILE A 129 1.45 3.55 -24.92
N ALA A 130 0.85 2.38 -25.19
CA ALA A 130 -0.60 2.18 -25.12
C ALA A 130 -1.14 2.00 -23.68
N LEU A 131 -0.29 2.11 -22.66
CA LEU A 131 -0.63 1.90 -21.25
C LEU A 131 -1.47 3.03 -20.62
#